data_AF-A0A8I0H8F6-F1
#
_entry.id   AF-A0A8I0H8F6-F1
#
_cell.length_a   1.000
_cell.length_b   1.000
_cell.length_c   1.000
_cell.angle_alpha   90.00
_cell.angle_beta   90.00
_cell.angle_gamma   90.00
#
_symmetry.space_group_name_H-M   'P 1'
#
loop_
_entity.id
_entity.type
_entity.pdbx_description
1 polymer ?
#
loop_
_entity_poly.entity_id
_entity_poly.type
_entity_poly.pdbx_seq_one_letter_code
_entity_poly.pdbx_strand_id
1 'polypeptide(L)' 'KIAGDDFDEAIVRYMRKKHNLLIGERTAEDIKIRIGSCFPQAQAETMDVRGRNLVTGLPKTVTVSSEETEEALREPTLQI' A
#
# COMPACT_ATOMS: atom_id res chain seq x y z
N LYS A 1 -6.54 2.11 -19.20
CA LYS A 1 -6.88 3.15 -18.20
C LYS A 1 -7.47 2.58 -16.91
N ILE A 2 -7.83 1.28 -16.83
CA ILE A 2 -8.53 0.69 -15.66
C ILE A 2 -7.56 -0.05 -14.71
N ALA A 3 -6.49 -0.66 -15.22
CA ALA A 3 -5.63 -1.52 -14.40
C ALA A 3 -4.80 -0.80 -13.31
N GLY A 4 -4.55 0.50 -13.44
CA GLY A 4 -3.72 1.24 -12.46
C GLY A 4 -4.46 1.53 -11.15
N ASP A 5 -5.75 1.78 -11.25
CA ASP A 5 -6.62 2.19 -10.14
C ASP A 5 -6.95 1.00 -9.23
N ASP A 6 -7.08 -0.20 -9.81
CA ASP A 6 -7.30 -1.45 -9.08
C ASP A 6 -6.14 -1.76 -8.11
N PHE A 7 -4.90 -1.46 -8.53
CA PHE A 7 -3.72 -1.63 -7.68
C PHE A 7 -3.65 -0.58 -6.56
N ASP A 8 -4.03 0.66 -6.85
CA ASP A 8 -4.09 1.70 -5.82
C ASP A 8 -5.15 1.36 -4.77
N GLU A 9 -6.32 0.89 -5.20
CA GLU A 9 -7.36 0.45 -4.29
C GLU A 9 -6.91 -0.74 -3.44
N ALA A 10 -6.18 -1.70 -4.03
CA ALA A 10 -5.61 -2.82 -3.30
C ALA A 10 -4.63 -2.37 -2.19
N ILE A 11 -3.76 -1.41 -2.48
CA ILE A 11 -2.83 -0.82 -1.49
C ILE A 11 -3.62 -0.11 -0.38
N VAL A 12 -4.64 0.68 -0.71
CA VAL A 12 -5.50 1.34 0.29
C VAL A 12 -6.19 0.31 1.19
N ARG A 13 -6.76 -0.75 0.60
CA ARG A 13 -7.43 -1.83 1.34
C ARG A 13 -6.47 -2.57 2.25
N TYR A 14 -5.26 -2.86 1.77
CA TYR A 14 -4.23 -3.53 2.56
C TYR A 14 -3.81 -2.69 3.78
N MET A 15 -3.52 -1.41 3.56
CA MET A 15 -3.14 -0.47 4.63
C MET A 15 -4.25 -0.32 5.68
N ARG A 16 -5.50 -0.35 5.24
CA ARG A 16 -6.67 -0.36 6.12
C ARG A 16 -6.75 -1.63 6.96
N LYS A 17 -6.58 -2.81 6.35
CA LYS A 17 -6.69 -4.12 7.04
C LYS A 17 -5.53 -4.39 7.99
N LYS A 18 -4.27 -4.20 7.53
CA LYS A 18 -3.05 -4.57 8.27
C LYS A 18 -2.61 -3.51 9.28
N HIS A 19 -2.66 -2.23 8.88
CA HIS A 19 -2.13 -1.12 9.68
C HIS A 19 -3.19 -0.29 10.40
N ASN A 20 -4.48 -0.57 10.16
CA ASN A 20 -5.60 0.29 10.57
C ASN A 20 -5.39 1.75 10.16
N LEU A 21 -4.76 1.96 9.01
CA LEU A 21 -4.39 3.28 8.51
C LEU A 21 -5.20 3.59 7.27
N LEU A 22 -5.91 4.72 7.30
CA LEU A 22 -6.56 5.28 6.13
C LEU A 22 -5.60 6.22 5.41
N ILE A 23 -5.34 5.91 4.15
CA ILE A 23 -4.55 6.71 3.22
C ILE A 23 -5.41 7.09 2.01
N GLY A 24 -5.05 8.17 1.31
CA GLY A 24 -5.72 8.56 0.07
C GLY A 24 -5.11 7.90 -1.16
N GLU A 25 -5.81 7.96 -2.29
CA GLU A 25 -5.38 7.40 -3.58
C GLU A 25 -4.00 7.91 -4.01
N ARG A 26 -3.74 9.21 -3.88
CA ARG A 26 -2.41 9.78 -4.20
C ARG A 26 -1.28 9.16 -3.39
N THR A 27 -1.52 8.88 -2.11
CA THR A 27 -0.53 8.23 -1.25
C THR A 27 -0.35 6.76 -1.61
N ALA A 28 -1.43 6.08 -2.02
CA ALA A 28 -1.35 4.72 -2.52
C ALA A 28 -0.58 4.65 -3.86
N GLU A 29 -0.80 5.61 -4.75
CA GLU A 29 -0.06 5.75 -6.00
C GLU A 29 1.43 6.05 -5.74
N ASP A 30 1.75 6.92 -4.78
CA ASP A 30 3.13 7.18 -4.38
C ASP A 30 3.80 5.90 -3.82
N ILE A 31 3.08 5.09 -3.03
CA ILE A 31 3.56 3.78 -2.57
C ILE A 31 3.83 2.86 -3.76
N LYS A 32 2.87 2.76 -4.69
CA LYS A 32 2.97 1.95 -5.91
C LYS A 32 4.20 2.34 -6.75
N ILE A 33 4.44 3.63 -6.94
CA ILE A 33 5.56 4.13 -7.75
C ILE A 33 6.90 3.94 -7.04
N ARG A 34 6.96 4.14 -5.71
CA ARG A 34 8.23 4.14 -4.97
C ARG A 34 8.67 2.77 -4.50
N ILE A 35 7.75 1.96 -3.96
CA ILE A 35 8.05 0.64 -3.37
C ILE A 35 7.19 -0.49 -3.95
N GLY A 36 6.27 -0.19 -4.88
CA GLY A 36 5.45 -1.17 -5.58
C GLY A 36 6.26 -1.96 -6.59
N SER A 37 6.94 -2.99 -6.11
CA SER A 37 7.57 -3.99 -6.97
C SER A 37 6.67 -5.22 -7.09
N CYS A 38 6.36 -5.63 -8.33
CA CYS A 38 5.71 -6.92 -8.61
C CYS A 38 6.68 -8.11 -8.54
N PHE A 39 7.96 -7.85 -8.25
CA PHE A 39 8.99 -8.88 -8.17
C PHE A 39 9.83 -8.70 -6.90
N PRO A 40 10.25 -9.80 -6.25
CA PRO A 40 11.12 -9.74 -5.09
C PRO A 40 12.44 -9.05 -5.47
N GLN A 41 12.69 -7.87 -4.90
CA GLN A 41 13.95 -7.17 -5.07
C GLN A 41 15.01 -7.75 -4.13
N ALA A 42 16.28 -7.68 -4.54
CA ALA A 42 17.40 -8.17 -3.73
C ALA A 42 17.57 -7.40 -2.40
N GLN A 43 16.97 -6.23 -2.28
CA GLN A 43 16.89 -5.43 -1.05
C GLN A 43 15.44 -5.03 -0.80
N ALA A 44 14.97 -5.29 0.42
CA ALA A 44 13.67 -4.82 0.85
C ALA A 44 13.71 -3.30 1.02
N GLU A 45 13.07 -2.58 0.10
CA GLU A 45 12.86 -1.13 0.25
C GLU A 45 11.76 -0.84 1.26
N THR A 46 11.89 0.26 1.99
CA THR A 46 10.90 0.72 2.97
C THR A 46 10.57 2.19 2.77
N MET A 47 9.33 2.58 3.02
CA MET A 47 8.87 3.96 2.95
C MET A 47 7.96 4.31 4.13
N ASP A 48 8.15 5.50 4.69
CA ASP A 48 7.24 6.04 5.70
C ASP A 48 5.99 6.63 5.05
N VAL A 49 4.83 6.12 5.47
CA VAL A 49 3.51 6.52 5.00
C VAL A 49 2.75 7.17 6.13
N ARG A 50 2.28 8.40 5.89
CA ARG A 50 1.42 9.12 6.83
C ARG A 50 -0.03 8.98 6.42
N GLY A 51 -0.89 8.68 7.39
CA GLY A 51 -2.33 8.58 7.19
C GLY A 51 -3.12 8.87 8.45
N ARG A 52 -4.42 8.60 8.40
CA ARG A 52 -5.31 8.72 9.56
C ARG A 52 -5.50 7.35 10.19
N ASN A 53 -5.16 7.23 11.47
CA ASN A 53 -5.42 5.99 12.20
C ASN A 53 -6.93 5.82 12.37
N LEU A 54 -7.46 4.66 11.98
CA LEU A 54 -8.90 4.35 12.04
C LEU A 54 -9.37 4.00 13.46
N VAL A 55 -8.45 3.62 14.35
CA VAL A 55 -8.76 3.34 15.76
C VAL A 55 -8.85 4.62 16.57
N THR A 56 -7.85 5.50 16.44
CA THR A 56 -7.76 6.71 17.27
C THR A 56 -8.26 7.98 16.57
N GLY A 57 -8.43 7.94 15.25
CA GLY A 57 -8.82 9.09 14.42
C GLY A 57 -7.69 10.11 14.20
N LEU A 58 -6.52 9.94 14.81
CA LEU A 58 -5.39 10.87 14.76
C LEU A 58 -4.41 10.53 13.63
N PRO A 59 -3.61 11.51 13.14
CA PRO A 59 -2.54 11.24 12.19
C PRO A 59 -1.52 10.26 12.78
N LYS A 60 -1.18 9.21 12.02
CA LYS A 60 -0.15 8.22 12.35
C LYS A 60 0.76 8.02 11.14
N THR A 61 2.04 7.80 11.40
CA THR A 61 3.01 7.37 10.39
C THR A 61 3.32 5.89 10.61
N VAL A 62 3.34 5.11 9.53
CA VAL A 62 3.75 3.70 9.53
C VAL A 62 4.83 3.51 8.48
N THR A 63 5.80 2.65 8.76
CA THR A 63 6.82 2.26 7.79
C THR A 63 6.30 1.03 7.03
N VAL A 64 6.18 1.15 5.71
CA VAL A 64 5.71 0.09 4.80
C VAL A 64 6.90 -0.46 4.04
N SER A 65 6.99 -1.78 3.89
CA SER A 65 8.02 -2.42 3.08
C SER A 65 7.51 -2.79 1.68
N SER A 66 8.45 -2.99 0.76
CA SER A 66 8.20 -3.56 -0.57
C SER A 66 7.52 -4.94 -0.50
N GLU A 67 7.86 -5.77 0.49
CA GLU A 67 7.21 -7.06 0.75
C GLU A 67 5.72 -6.91 1.10
N GLU A 68 5.38 -5.91 1.92
CA GLU A 68 3.97 -5.60 2.23
C GLU A 68 3.20 -5.14 1.00
N THR A 69 3.89 -4.42 0.10
CA THR A 69 3.30 -3.98 -1.15
C THR A 69 3.10 -5.16 -2.12
N GLU A 70 4.04 -6.11 -2.20
CA GLU A 70 3.84 -7.38 -2.93
C GLU A 70 2.62 -8.14 -2.39
N GLU A 71 2.48 -8.24 -1.06
CA GLU A 71 1.34 -8.90 -0.43
C GLU A 71 0.02 -8.19 -0.77
N ALA A 72 0.01 -6.86 -0.76
CA ALA A 72 -1.14 -6.06 -1.16
C ALA A 72 -1.54 -6.28 -2.62
N LEU A 73 -0.56 -6.46 -3.52
CA LEU A 73 -0.75 -6.67 -4.96
C LEU A 73 -1.02 -8.14 -5.32
N ARG A 74 -0.80 -9.09 -4.41
CA ARG A 74 -1.19 -10.51 -4.58
C ARG A 74 -2.69 -10.73 -4.60
N GLU A 75 -3.46 -10.04 -3.75
CA GLU A 75 -4.93 -10.14 -3.75
C GLU A 75 -5.55 -9.80 -5.13
N PRO A 76 -5.25 -8.64 -5.77
CA PRO A 76 -5.81 -8.28 -7.07
C PRO A 76 -5.28 -9.14 -8.22
N THR A 77 -4.01 -9.59 -8.18
CA THR A 77 -3.46 -10.46 -9.25
C THR A 77 -4.08 -11.85 -9.28
N LEU A 78 -4.68 -12.32 -8.19
CA LEU A 78 -5.46 -13.56 -8.14
C LEU A 78 -6.91 -13.41 -8.63
N GLN A 79 -7.41 -12.17 -8.75
CA GLN A 79 -8.79 -11.89 -9.21
C GLN A 79 -8.87 -11.59 -10.72
N ILE A 80 -7.73 -11.58 -11.43
CA ILE A 80 -7.64 -11.36 -12.88
C ILE A 80 -7.49 -12.69 -13.61
#